data_AF-A0A3P0NCY7-F1
#
_entry.id   AF-A0A3P0NCY7-F1
#
_cell.length_a   1.000
_cell.length_b   1.000
_cell.length_c   1.000
_cell.angle_alpha   90.00
_cell.angle_beta   90.00
_cell.angle_gamma   90.00
#
_symmetry.space_group_name_H-M   'P 1'
#
loop_
_entity.id
_entity.type
_entity.pdbx_description
1 polymer ?
#
loop_
_entity_poly.entity_id
_entity_poly.type
_entity_poly.pdbx_seq_one_letter_code
_entity_poly.pdbx_strand_id
1 'polypeptide(L)'
;MTEDIETFLGTVAEATAKTVATGIGLPHLDVVKAINKMHAVGQVEREKRVGGDNEYVYWLARGTPAAAESDQDAPVVSSPTLAEAIASLPPAAVGHVDSAHVIAELHATIERLTAENADLVSDAASQISQLQIENAELKQKADTWRANAATLEARIDELTLGPVGARAPLFVTVGRNCKPQRHESLEKAQRRGRALVRSEKESEVLVLEPVGRIVRGTEWMPR
;
A
#
# COMPACT_ATOMS: atom_id res chain seq x y z
N MET A 1 9.35 20.69 4.39
CA MET A 1 9.86 19.30 4.43
C MET A 1 11.09 19.16 5.32
N THR A 2 12.20 19.89 5.07
CA THR A 2 13.37 19.87 5.98
C THR A 2 13.05 20.48 7.34
N GLU A 3 12.35 21.62 7.38
CA GLU A 3 11.90 22.28 8.62
C GLU A 3 10.94 21.41 9.45
N ASP A 4 10.07 20.64 8.79
CA ASP A 4 9.15 19.72 9.46
C ASP A 4 9.90 18.55 10.12
N ILE A 5 10.94 18.05 9.45
CA ILE A 5 11.83 17.01 9.99
C ILE A 5 12.65 17.56 11.17
N GLU A 6 13.16 18.79 11.07
CA GLU A 6 13.87 19.45 12.17
C GLU A 6 12.97 19.67 13.38
N THR A 7 11.75 20.15 13.18
CA THR A 7 10.75 20.34 14.25
C THR A 7 10.40 19.02 14.93
N PHE A 8 10.22 17.95 14.15
CA PHE A 8 9.93 16.62 14.66
C PHE A 8 11.11 16.03 15.45
N LEU A 9 12.34 16.10 14.92
CA LEU A 9 13.54 15.63 15.63
C LEU A 9 13.95 16.53 16.81
N GLY A 10 13.49 17.79 16.85
CA GLY A 10 13.60 18.65 18.01
C GLY A 10 12.66 18.25 19.15
N THR A 11 11.53 17.62 18.81
CA THR A 11 10.55 17.11 19.78
C THR A 11 10.88 15.67 20.22
N VAL A 12 11.38 14.84 19.31
CA VAL A 12 11.75 13.44 19.54
C VAL A 12 13.25 13.31 19.34
N ALA A 13 13.98 13.17 20.45
CA ALA A 13 15.45 13.21 20.46
C ALA A 13 16.12 12.23 19.48
N GLU A 14 15.51 11.06 19.25
CA GLU A 14 16.01 10.03 18.33
C GLU A 14 14.84 9.35 17.60
N ALA A 15 14.88 9.28 16.27
CA ALA A 15 13.81 8.69 15.47
C ALA A 15 14.32 7.98 14.21
N THR A 16 13.62 6.96 13.74
CA THR A 16 13.93 6.32 12.45
C THR A 16 13.21 7.04 11.32
N ALA A 17 13.70 6.91 10.08
CA ALA A 17 13.05 7.55 8.93
C ALA A 17 11.57 7.12 8.74
N LYS A 18 11.19 5.95 9.26
CA LYS A 18 9.80 5.49 9.27
C LYS A 18 8.96 6.24 10.31
N THR A 19 9.47 6.41 11.53
CA THR A 19 8.75 7.14 12.58
C THR A 19 8.65 8.63 12.27
N VAL A 20 9.71 9.22 11.68
CA VAL A 20 9.69 10.60 11.18
C VAL A 20 8.61 10.77 10.11
N ALA A 21 8.56 9.88 9.11
CA ALA A 21 7.56 9.94 8.03
C ALA A 21 6.12 9.83 8.54
N THR A 22 5.87 8.91 9.48
CA THR A 22 4.56 8.78 10.13
C THR A 22 4.21 10.02 10.96
N GLY A 23 5.18 10.58 11.69
CA GLY A 23 4.97 11.72 12.58
C GLY A 23 4.67 13.04 11.87
N ILE A 24 5.25 13.25 10.69
CA ILE A 24 5.01 14.45 9.86
C ILE A 24 3.95 14.22 8.76
N GLY A 25 3.46 13.00 8.60
CA GLY A 25 2.44 12.64 7.60
C GLY A 25 2.93 12.67 6.14
N LEU A 26 4.24 12.48 5.89
CA LEU A 26 4.83 12.54 4.55
C LEU A 26 5.26 11.17 4.01
N PRO A 27 5.37 11.00 2.67
CA PRO A 27 5.84 9.76 2.07
C PRO A 27 7.26 9.38 2.52
N HIS A 28 7.44 8.14 2.97
CA HIS A 28 8.70 7.65 3.54
C HIS A 28 9.92 7.85 2.61
N LEU A 29 9.77 7.62 1.30
CA LEU A 29 10.87 7.79 0.33
C LEU A 29 11.37 9.24 0.24
N ASP A 30 10.46 10.21 0.34
CA ASP A 30 10.81 11.62 0.26
C ASP A 30 11.50 12.08 1.54
N VAL A 31 11.03 11.58 2.68
CA VAL A 31 11.66 11.78 3.99
C VAL A 31 13.08 11.20 4.02
N VAL A 32 13.30 10.00 3.49
CA VAL A 32 14.65 9.39 3.38
C VAL A 32 15.57 10.24 2.51
N LYS A 33 15.10 10.77 1.38
CA LYS A 33 15.90 11.66 0.52
C LYS A 33 16.27 12.96 1.22
N ALA A 34 15.31 13.58 1.93
CA ALA A 34 15.57 14.80 2.69
C ALA A 34 16.54 14.57 3.85
N ILE A 35 16.35 13.52 4.65
CA ILE A 35 17.24 13.18 5.75
C ILE A 35 18.67 12.91 5.25
N ASN A 36 18.83 12.18 4.15
CA ASN A 36 20.15 11.95 3.56
C ASN A 36 20.81 13.26 3.08
N LYS A 37 20.01 14.21 2.56
CA LYS A 37 20.50 15.56 2.20
C LYS A 37 20.90 16.36 3.44
N MET A 38 20.11 16.31 4.52
CA MET A 38 20.42 16.98 5.79
C MET A 38 21.66 16.39 6.46
N HIS A 39 21.84 15.07 6.40
CA HIS A 39 23.06 14.40 6.86
C HIS A 39 24.29 14.81 6.02
N ALA A 40 24.15 14.94 4.70
CA ALA A 40 25.24 15.41 3.84
C ALA A 40 25.67 16.86 4.16
N VAL A 41 24.76 17.68 4.68
CA VAL A 41 25.01 19.07 5.11
C VAL A 41 25.44 19.14 6.59
N GLY A 42 25.42 18.01 7.32
CA GLY A 42 25.79 17.95 8.73
C GLY A 42 24.74 18.48 9.70
N GLN A 43 23.48 18.60 9.28
CA GLN A 43 22.37 19.02 10.15
C GLN A 43 21.79 17.87 10.97
N VAL A 44 21.95 16.64 10.50
CA VAL A 44 21.41 15.42 11.12
C VAL A 44 22.51 14.37 11.18
N GLU A 45 22.68 13.76 12.34
CA GLU A 45 23.55 12.62 12.55
C GLU A 45 22.76 11.32 12.43
N ARG A 46 23.46 10.22 12.15
CA ARG A 46 22.83 8.90 12.05
C ARG A 46 23.71 7.82 12.67
N GLU A 47 23.07 6.86 13.31
CA GLU A 47 23.70 5.63 13.77
C GLU A 47 22.92 4.41 13.32
N LYS A 48 23.66 3.34 13.01
CA LYS A 48 23.07 2.07 12.63
C LYS A 48 22.57 1.37 13.89
N ARG A 49 21.29 1.03 13.91
CA ARG A 49 20.65 0.36 15.05
C ARG A 49 21.25 -1.02 15.29
N VAL A 50 21.71 -1.28 16.51
CA VAL A 50 22.27 -2.59 16.88
C VAL A 50 21.12 -3.61 16.99
N GLY A 51 21.15 -4.67 16.17
CA GLY A 51 20.16 -5.75 16.18
C GLY A 51 18.92 -5.55 15.31
N GLY A 52 18.86 -4.48 14.50
CA GLY A 52 17.79 -4.23 13.52
C GLY A 52 18.31 -4.25 12.09
N ASP A 53 17.56 -4.88 11.19
CA ASP A 53 17.86 -5.07 9.77
C ASP A 53 18.12 -3.72 9.06
N ASN A 54 19.40 -3.35 8.84
CA ASN A 54 19.88 -2.13 8.15
C ASN A 54 19.14 -0.79 8.44
N GLU A 55 18.53 -0.64 9.63
CA GLU A 55 17.80 0.58 9.99
C GLU A 55 18.74 1.61 10.67
N TYR A 56 18.59 2.88 10.29
CA TYR A 56 19.32 3.99 10.89
C TYR A 56 18.39 4.80 11.80
N VAL A 57 18.92 5.19 12.95
CA VAL A 57 18.32 6.18 13.86
C VAL A 57 18.96 7.53 13.56
N TYR A 58 18.14 8.58 13.53
CA TYR A 58 18.53 9.94 13.19
C TYR A 58 18.21 10.90 14.35
N TRP A 59 19.07 11.88 14.56
CA TRP A 59 18.88 12.97 15.51
C TRP A 59 19.51 14.27 14.96
N LEU A 60 19.07 15.42 15.47
CA LEU A 60 19.66 16.70 15.09
C LEU A 60 21.12 16.76 15.55
N ALA A 61 22.01 17.10 14.62
CA ALA A 61 23.39 17.39 14.97
C ALA A 61 23.38 18.59 15.92
N ARG A 62 23.88 18.41 17.15
CA ARG A 62 24.04 19.55 18.05
C ARG A 62 25.03 20.50 17.39
N GLY A 63 24.55 21.66 16.98
CA GLY A 63 25.40 22.75 16.55
C GLY A 63 26.53 22.94 17.55
N THR A 64 27.72 23.19 17.00
CA THR A 64 28.95 23.59 17.67
C THR A 64 28.68 24.26 19.03
N PRO A 65 29.27 23.81 20.15
CA PRO A 65 29.18 24.56 21.38
C PRO A 65 29.71 25.97 21.08
N ALA A 66 28.85 26.98 21.21
CA ALA A 66 29.33 28.32 21.47
C ALA A 66 30.31 28.18 22.64
N ALA A 67 31.53 28.66 22.43
CA ALA A 67 32.58 28.63 23.43
C ALA A 67 31.96 29.04 24.77
N ALA A 68 32.04 28.16 25.76
CA ALA A 68 31.83 28.54 27.14
C ALA A 68 32.97 29.52 27.48
N GLU A 69 32.70 30.81 27.28
CA GLU A 69 33.44 31.87 27.93
C GLU A 69 33.25 31.65 29.44
N SER A 70 34.34 31.15 30.03
CA SER A 70 34.85 31.51 31.35
C SER A 70 33.95 32.35 32.26
N ASP A 71 33.69 31.77 33.44
CA ASP A 71 33.49 32.44 34.73
C ASP A 71 33.75 33.95 34.71
N GLN A 72 32.68 34.75 34.75
CA GLN A 72 32.69 36.04 35.46
C GLN A 72 31.36 36.30 36.18
N ASP A 73 31.54 36.44 37.48
CA ASP A 73 30.65 36.95 38.52
C ASP A 73 29.98 38.28 38.11
N ALA A 74 28.64 38.35 38.11
CA ALA A 74 27.84 39.58 38.08
C ALA A 74 26.41 39.31 38.58
N PRO A 75 25.76 40.30 39.22
CA PRO A 75 24.89 40.09 40.37
C PRO A 75 23.50 39.57 40.00
N VAL A 76 22.91 38.82 40.93
CA VAL A 76 21.51 38.42 40.92
C VAL A 76 20.63 39.67 40.95
N VAL A 77 20.15 40.08 39.77
CA VAL A 77 19.03 41.01 39.66
C VAL A 77 17.79 40.18 39.97
N SER A 78 17.27 40.34 41.18
CA SER A 78 16.02 39.71 41.60
C SER A 78 14.91 40.12 40.64
N SER A 79 14.43 39.17 39.83
CA SER A 79 13.20 39.31 39.07
C SER A 79 12.08 39.68 40.05
N PRO A 80 11.28 40.73 39.79
CA PRO A 80 10.17 41.08 40.66
C PRO A 80 9.26 39.86 40.82
N THR A 81 8.76 39.65 42.03
CA THR A 81 7.81 38.59 42.28
C THR A 81 6.55 38.81 41.44
N LEU A 82 5.83 37.74 41.08
CA LEU A 82 4.58 37.85 40.30
C LEU A 82 3.62 38.91 40.90
N ALA A 83 3.62 39.03 42.23
CA ALA A 83 2.84 40.02 42.96
C ALA A 83 3.26 41.47 42.69
N GLU A 84 4.56 41.76 42.60
CA GLU A 84 5.08 43.11 42.29
C GLU A 84 4.90 43.48 40.82
N ALA A 85 5.02 42.50 39.92
CA ALA A 85 4.74 42.69 38.49
C ALA A 85 3.25 43.00 38.23
N ILE A 86 2.35 42.34 38.97
CA ILE A 86 0.90 42.60 38.93
C ILE A 86 0.58 44.02 39.47
N ALA A 87 1.26 44.45 40.53
CA ALA A 87 1.04 45.77 41.13
C ALA A 87 1.54 46.93 40.26
N SER A 88 2.49 46.69 39.35
CA SER A 88 3.08 47.70 38.46
C SER A 88 2.35 47.84 37.11
N LEU A 89 1.30 47.05 36.85
CA LEU A 89 0.53 47.15 35.61
C LEU A 89 -0.42 48.35 35.65
N PRO A 90 -0.37 49.27 34.66
CA PRO A 90 -1.34 50.36 34.59
C PRO A 90 -2.76 49.78 34.45
N PRO A 91 -3.80 50.39 35.05
CA PRO A 91 -5.17 49.87 35.02
C PRO A 91 -5.74 49.74 33.59
N ALA A 92 -5.14 50.42 32.61
CA ALA A 92 -5.45 50.30 31.19
C ALA A 92 -4.84 49.04 30.51
N ALA A 93 -3.82 48.41 31.10
CA ALA A 93 -3.22 47.17 30.61
C ALA A 93 -3.97 45.92 31.09
N VAL A 94 -4.80 46.04 32.13
CA VAL A 94 -5.81 45.02 32.48
C VAL A 94 -7.05 45.32 31.65
N GLY A 95 -6.96 45.08 30.34
CA GLY A 95 -8.15 45.02 29.51
C GLY A 95 -9.11 44.04 30.17
N HIS A 96 -10.32 44.50 30.50
CA HIS A 96 -11.37 43.64 31.03
C HIS A 96 -11.80 42.69 29.91
N VAL A 97 -11.00 41.63 29.72
CA VAL A 97 -11.44 40.47 28.96
C VAL A 97 -12.59 39.91 29.79
N ASP A 98 -13.79 39.99 29.24
CA ASP A 98 -14.95 39.32 29.83
C ASP A 98 -14.71 37.81 29.69
N SER A 99 -13.94 37.26 30.62
CA SER A 99 -13.53 35.86 30.61
C SER A 99 -14.73 34.92 30.58
N ALA A 100 -15.88 35.34 31.12
CA ALA A 100 -17.11 34.57 31.04
C ALA A 100 -17.63 34.46 29.61
N HIS A 101 -17.56 35.55 28.83
CA HIS A 101 -17.92 35.55 27.41
C HIS A 101 -16.98 34.66 26.58
N VAL A 102 -15.67 34.79 26.80
CA VAL A 102 -14.66 33.97 26.09
C VAL A 102 -14.81 32.48 26.42
N ILE A 103 -15.05 32.14 27.69
CA ILE A 103 -15.29 30.74 28.10
C ILE A 103 -16.55 30.17 27.43
N ALA A 104 -17.64 30.95 27.35
CA ALA A 104 -18.87 30.52 26.70
C ALA A 104 -18.68 30.30 25.18
N GLU A 105 -17.95 31.19 24.51
CA GLU A 105 -17.62 31.05 23.08
C GLU A 105 -16.73 29.83 22.80
N LEU A 106 -15.74 29.58 23.66
CA LEU A 106 -14.89 28.39 23.58
C LEU A 106 -15.69 27.11 23.79
N HIS A 107 -16.61 27.07 24.76
CA HIS A 107 -17.47 25.91 24.97
C HIS A 107 -18.38 25.66 23.75
N ALA A 108 -19.01 26.69 23.20
CA ALA A 108 -19.82 26.55 21.99
C ALA A 108 -18.99 26.05 20.79
N THR A 109 -17.74 26.51 20.68
CA THR A 109 -16.82 26.05 19.64
C THR A 109 -16.42 24.60 19.84
N ILE A 110 -16.13 24.18 21.08
CA ILE A 110 -15.80 22.78 21.41
C ILE A 110 -16.99 21.87 21.10
N GLU A 111 -18.22 22.25 21.48
CA GLU A 111 -19.42 21.46 21.19
C GLU A 111 -19.62 21.30 19.68
N ARG A 112 -19.47 22.40 18.92
CA ARG A 112 -19.56 22.36 17.45
C ARG A 112 -18.50 21.44 16.83
N LEU A 113 -17.24 21.59 17.23
CA LEU A 113 -16.14 20.75 16.73
C LEU A 113 -16.30 19.28 17.15
N THR A 114 -16.89 19.02 18.31
CA THR A 114 -17.17 17.66 18.77
C THR A 114 -18.25 17.01 17.92
N ALA A 115 -19.31 17.75 17.57
CA ALA A 115 -20.35 17.28 16.67
C ALA A 115 -19.79 17.03 15.25
N GLU A 116 -19.04 17.98 14.71
CA GLU A 116 -18.41 17.85 13.38
C GLU A 116 -17.44 16.67 13.32
N ASN A 117 -16.63 16.46 14.37
CA ASN A 117 -15.78 15.27 14.45
C ASN A 117 -16.58 13.97 14.54
N ALA A 118 -17.70 13.95 15.26
CA ALA A 118 -18.55 12.76 15.35
C ALA A 118 -19.13 12.37 13.98
N ASP A 119 -19.58 13.37 13.19
CA ASP A 119 -20.08 13.16 11.84
C ASP A 119 -18.97 12.64 10.90
N LEU A 120 -17.79 13.28 10.91
CA LEU A 120 -16.64 12.85 10.12
C LEU A 120 -16.17 11.43 10.46
N VAL A 121 -16.19 11.07 11.74
CA VAL A 121 -15.84 9.71 12.20
C VAL A 121 -16.89 8.70 11.72
N SER A 122 -18.18 9.06 11.74
CA SER A 122 -19.26 8.21 11.22
C SER A 122 -19.14 7.97 9.71
N ASP A 123 -18.85 9.04 8.95
CA ASP A 123 -18.64 8.96 7.51
C ASP A 123 -17.41 8.12 7.17
N ALA A 124 -16.29 8.35 7.87
CA ALA A 124 -15.07 7.57 7.69
C ALA A 124 -15.30 6.08 8.02
N ALA A 125 -16.02 5.77 9.10
CA ALA A 125 -16.37 4.39 9.45
C ALA A 125 -17.20 3.72 8.35
N SER A 126 -18.15 4.46 7.77
CA SER A 126 -18.98 3.97 6.67
C SER A 126 -18.17 3.69 5.41
N GLN A 127 -17.25 4.60 5.05
CA GLN A 127 -16.33 4.42 3.92
C GLN A 127 -15.38 3.23 4.14
N ILE A 128 -14.81 3.09 5.35
CA ILE A 128 -13.94 1.95 5.69
C ILE A 128 -14.70 0.63 5.54
N SER A 129 -15.94 0.57 6.03
CA SER A 129 -16.79 -0.62 5.89
C SER A 129 -17.03 -0.97 4.42
N GLN A 130 -17.36 0.02 3.59
CA GLN A 130 -17.56 -0.19 2.15
C GLN A 130 -16.30 -0.70 1.45
N LEU A 131 -15.14 -0.09 1.75
CA LEU A 131 -13.86 -0.52 1.19
C LEU A 131 -13.46 -1.93 1.65
N GLN A 132 -13.80 -2.33 2.87
CA GLN A 132 -13.57 -3.68 3.36
C GLN A 132 -14.39 -4.73 2.57
N ILE A 133 -15.65 -4.43 2.29
CA ILE A 133 -16.52 -5.28 1.48
C ILE A 133 -15.94 -5.43 0.07
N GLU A 134 -15.60 -4.32 -0.59
CA GLU A 134 -15.03 -4.35 -1.94
C GLU A 134 -13.70 -5.11 -1.99
N ASN A 135 -12.84 -4.94 -0.98
CA ASN A 135 -11.57 -5.66 -0.89
C ASN A 135 -11.77 -7.18 -0.76
N ALA A 136 -12.79 -7.60 0.01
CA ALA A 136 -13.14 -9.02 0.14
C ALA A 136 -13.62 -9.61 -1.19
N GLU A 137 -14.47 -8.89 -1.94
CA GLU A 137 -14.93 -9.33 -3.26
C GLU A 137 -13.79 -9.43 -4.27
N LEU A 138 -12.88 -8.45 -4.28
CA LEU A 138 -11.72 -8.45 -5.17
C LEU A 138 -10.77 -9.61 -4.86
N LYS A 139 -10.55 -9.92 -3.59
CA LYS A 139 -9.76 -11.10 -3.17
C LYS A 139 -10.40 -12.40 -3.67
N GLN A 140 -11.72 -12.55 -3.49
CA GLN A 140 -12.43 -13.74 -3.97
C GLN A 140 -12.32 -13.90 -5.50
N LYS A 141 -12.46 -12.80 -6.26
CA LYS A 141 -12.27 -12.82 -7.72
C LYS A 141 -10.85 -13.20 -8.10
N ALA A 142 -9.85 -12.65 -7.42
CA ALA A 142 -8.45 -12.98 -7.66
C ALA A 142 -8.16 -14.47 -7.39
N ASP A 143 -8.68 -15.03 -6.29
CA ASP A 143 -8.52 -16.45 -5.97
C ASP A 143 -9.20 -17.34 -7.00
N THR A 144 -10.38 -16.95 -7.48
CA THR A 144 -11.08 -17.65 -8.57
C THR A 144 -10.25 -17.65 -9.85
N TRP A 145 -9.65 -16.51 -10.22
CA TRP A 145 -8.79 -16.42 -11.40
C TRP A 145 -7.51 -17.24 -11.26
N ARG A 146 -6.88 -17.25 -10.08
CA ARG A 146 -5.72 -18.12 -9.81
C ARG A 146 -6.09 -19.60 -9.92
N ALA A 147 -7.22 -20.02 -9.35
CA ALA A 147 -7.70 -21.40 -9.46
C ALA A 147 -8.00 -21.79 -10.92
N ASN A 148 -8.63 -20.90 -11.68
CA ASN A 148 -8.90 -21.11 -13.09
C ASN A 148 -7.61 -21.19 -13.91
N ALA A 149 -6.64 -20.32 -13.65
CA ALA A 149 -5.34 -20.33 -14.30
C ALA A 149 -4.60 -21.65 -14.03
N ALA A 150 -4.52 -22.09 -12.77
CA ALA A 150 -3.90 -23.37 -12.41
C ALA A 150 -4.61 -24.57 -13.07
N THR A 151 -5.95 -24.52 -13.18
CA THR A 151 -6.72 -25.55 -13.89
C THR A 151 -6.41 -25.57 -15.39
N LEU A 152 -6.28 -24.39 -16.02
CA LEU A 152 -5.93 -24.27 -17.42
C LEU A 152 -4.49 -24.74 -17.68
N GLU A 153 -3.54 -24.37 -16.83
CA GLU A 153 -2.15 -24.82 -16.90
C GLU A 153 -2.05 -26.33 -16.78
N ALA A 154 -2.69 -26.94 -15.78
CA ALA A 154 -2.73 -28.40 -15.63
C ALA A 154 -3.33 -29.08 -16.88
N ARG A 155 -4.33 -28.46 -17.49
CA ARG A 155 -4.93 -28.98 -18.73
C ARG A 155 -4.04 -28.78 -19.95
N ILE A 156 -3.26 -27.69 -20.01
CA ILE A 156 -2.25 -27.49 -21.05
C ILE A 156 -1.15 -28.53 -20.91
N ASP A 157 -0.65 -28.81 -19.71
CA ASP A 157 0.35 -29.86 -19.47
C ASP A 157 -0.19 -31.23 -19.82
N GLU A 158 -1.44 -31.52 -19.43
CA GLU A 158 -2.15 -32.73 -19.83
C GLU A 158 -2.24 -32.85 -21.35
N LEU A 159 -2.38 -31.75 -22.09
CA LEU A 159 -2.50 -31.75 -23.56
C LEU A 159 -1.16 -31.74 -24.30
N THR A 160 -0.13 -31.09 -23.76
CA THR A 160 1.16 -30.86 -24.43
C THR A 160 2.20 -31.96 -24.11
N LEU A 161 2.33 -32.36 -22.85
CA LEU A 161 3.42 -33.23 -22.41
C LEU A 161 3.02 -34.71 -22.39
N GLY A 162 1.81 -34.99 -21.88
CA GLY A 162 1.32 -36.35 -21.74
C GLY A 162 2.10 -37.22 -20.76
N PRO A 163 1.78 -38.53 -20.67
CA PRO A 163 2.43 -39.40 -19.70
C PRO A 163 3.93 -39.41 -19.94
N VAL A 164 4.72 -39.40 -18.86
CA VAL A 164 6.18 -39.27 -18.89
C VAL A 164 6.78 -40.31 -19.87
N GLY A 165 7.40 -39.83 -20.95
CA GLY A 165 7.97 -40.67 -22.02
C GLY A 165 7.12 -40.84 -23.29
N ALA A 166 5.91 -40.29 -23.33
CA ALA A 166 5.13 -40.22 -24.58
C ALA A 166 5.77 -39.19 -25.52
N ARG A 167 6.14 -39.62 -26.74
CA ARG A 167 6.34 -38.67 -27.85
C ARG A 167 5.09 -37.82 -27.96
N ALA A 168 5.24 -36.50 -28.08
CA ALA A 168 4.13 -35.55 -28.17
C ALA A 168 3.04 -36.11 -29.10
N PRO A 169 1.78 -36.27 -28.63
CA PRO A 169 0.73 -36.79 -29.47
C PRO A 169 0.50 -35.81 -30.62
N LEU A 170 0.71 -36.29 -31.84
CA LEU A 170 0.59 -35.49 -33.06
C LEU A 170 -0.84 -34.98 -33.26
N PHE A 171 -1.87 -35.65 -32.73
CA PHE A 171 -3.26 -35.31 -33.02
C PHE A 171 -4.15 -35.27 -31.77
N VAL A 172 -4.75 -34.11 -31.48
CA VAL A 172 -5.71 -33.95 -30.38
C VAL A 172 -7.07 -33.48 -30.90
N THR A 173 -8.12 -34.24 -30.59
CA THR A 173 -9.52 -33.83 -30.83
C THR A 173 -10.08 -33.02 -29.67
N VAL A 174 -10.58 -31.80 -29.92
CA VAL A 174 -11.26 -30.92 -28.93
C VAL A 174 -12.64 -30.54 -29.46
N GLY A 175 -13.69 -30.75 -28.66
CA GLY A 175 -15.06 -30.26 -28.94
C GLY A 175 -15.57 -29.37 -27.81
N ARG A 176 -16.76 -28.78 -27.99
CA ARG A 176 -17.35 -27.77 -27.10
C ARG A 176 -17.79 -28.35 -25.76
N ASN A 177 -18.40 -29.53 -25.77
CA ASN A 177 -18.94 -30.23 -24.61
C ASN A 177 -18.21 -31.57 -24.35
N CYS A 178 -17.52 -32.12 -25.35
CA CYS A 178 -16.78 -33.36 -25.20
C CYS A 178 -15.37 -33.14 -24.60
N LYS A 179 -14.87 -34.14 -23.87
CA LYS A 179 -13.49 -34.11 -23.34
C LYS A 179 -12.47 -34.20 -24.48
N PRO A 180 -11.38 -33.41 -24.44
CA PRO A 180 -10.25 -33.58 -25.35
C PRO A 180 -9.72 -35.01 -25.32
N GLN A 181 -9.33 -35.55 -26.48
CA GLN A 181 -8.69 -36.87 -26.55
C GLN A 181 -7.56 -36.87 -27.57
N ARG A 182 -6.49 -37.58 -27.20
CA ARG A 182 -5.27 -37.76 -27.98
C ARG A 182 -5.35 -38.98 -28.87
N HIS A 183 -4.69 -38.88 -30.01
CA HIS A 183 -4.62 -39.94 -31.01
C HIS A 183 -3.19 -40.07 -31.52
N GLU A 184 -2.82 -41.31 -31.82
CA GLU A 184 -1.52 -41.64 -32.39
C GLU A 184 -1.44 -41.34 -33.90
N SER A 185 -2.58 -41.13 -34.56
CA SER A 185 -2.66 -40.86 -36.00
C SER A 185 -3.82 -39.94 -36.38
N LEU A 186 -3.66 -39.23 -37.49
CA LEU A 186 -4.66 -38.31 -38.04
C LEU A 186 -5.98 -39.03 -38.33
N GLU A 187 -5.93 -40.24 -38.87
CA GLU A 187 -7.12 -41.02 -39.20
C GLU A 187 -7.97 -41.35 -37.96
N LYS A 188 -7.32 -41.71 -36.83
CA LYS A 188 -8.01 -41.96 -35.56
C LYS A 188 -8.68 -40.68 -35.04
N ALA A 189 -7.98 -39.55 -35.13
CA ALA A 189 -8.50 -38.24 -34.73
C ALA A 189 -9.68 -37.80 -35.61
N GLN A 190 -9.58 -37.93 -36.93
CA GLN A 190 -10.67 -37.63 -37.87
C GLN A 190 -11.88 -38.54 -37.64
N ARG A 191 -11.65 -39.84 -37.39
CA ARG A 191 -12.73 -40.80 -37.10
C ARG A 191 -13.50 -40.40 -35.85
N ARG A 192 -12.81 -40.04 -34.76
CA ARG A 192 -13.44 -39.52 -33.54
C ARG A 192 -14.15 -38.19 -33.80
N GLY A 193 -13.51 -37.24 -34.49
CA GLY A 193 -14.13 -35.95 -34.79
C GLY A 193 -15.44 -36.10 -35.56
N ARG A 194 -15.47 -36.96 -36.58
CA ARG A 194 -16.70 -37.29 -37.33
C ARG A 194 -17.75 -37.95 -36.45
N ALA A 195 -17.35 -38.81 -35.50
CA ALA A 195 -18.27 -39.42 -34.56
C ALA A 195 -18.92 -38.36 -33.66
N LEU A 196 -18.12 -37.48 -33.04
CA LEU A 196 -18.59 -36.42 -32.15
C LEU A 196 -19.58 -35.46 -32.83
N VAL A 197 -19.29 -35.04 -34.07
CA VAL A 197 -20.20 -34.19 -34.84
C VAL A 197 -21.54 -34.89 -35.13
N ARG A 198 -21.52 -36.20 -35.38
CA ARG A 198 -22.73 -36.98 -35.70
C ARG A 198 -23.54 -37.37 -34.47
N SER A 199 -22.90 -37.72 -33.35
CA SER A 199 -23.57 -38.30 -32.18
C SER A 199 -23.79 -37.31 -31.04
N GLU A 200 -22.87 -36.36 -30.83
CA GLU A 200 -22.88 -35.47 -29.65
C GLU A 200 -23.32 -34.03 -29.96
N LYS A 201 -23.82 -33.77 -31.18
CA LYS A 201 -24.22 -32.42 -31.67
C LYS A 201 -23.10 -31.37 -31.57
N GLU A 202 -21.85 -31.80 -31.63
CA GLU A 202 -20.72 -30.90 -31.69
C GLU A 202 -20.69 -30.18 -33.05
N SER A 203 -20.66 -28.86 -33.05
CA SER A 203 -20.64 -28.08 -34.30
C SER A 203 -19.24 -27.99 -34.92
N GLU A 204 -18.20 -28.09 -34.08
CA GLU A 204 -16.80 -27.90 -34.46
C GLU A 204 -15.92 -28.83 -33.61
N VAL A 205 -15.08 -29.64 -34.27
CA VAL A 205 -14.05 -30.46 -33.60
C VAL A 205 -12.68 -30.11 -34.19
N LEU A 206 -11.78 -29.61 -33.36
CA LEU A 206 -10.41 -29.29 -33.75
C LEU A 206 -9.55 -30.54 -33.61
N VAL A 207 -8.74 -30.85 -34.63
CA VAL A 207 -7.70 -31.89 -34.57
C VAL A 207 -6.33 -31.21 -34.71
N LEU A 208 -5.59 -31.13 -33.61
CA LEU A 208 -4.34 -30.38 -33.52
C LEU A 208 -3.13 -31.29 -33.86
N GLU A 209 -2.69 -31.31 -35.12
CA GLU A 209 -1.27 -31.19 -35.52
C GLU A 209 -1.09 -29.72 -35.98
N PRO A 210 0.08 -29.17 -36.36
CA PRO A 210 0.08 -27.81 -36.88
C PRO A 210 -0.80 -27.80 -38.14
N VAL A 211 -1.96 -27.13 -38.04
CA VAL A 211 -2.78 -26.60 -39.14
C VAL A 211 -3.89 -27.49 -39.76
N GLY A 212 -4.90 -27.95 -38.99
CA GLY A 212 -6.15 -28.49 -39.58
C GLY A 212 -7.43 -28.30 -38.74
N ARG A 213 -8.60 -28.13 -39.38
CA ARG A 213 -9.92 -28.00 -38.70
C ARG A 213 -11.03 -28.79 -39.42
N ILE A 214 -11.97 -29.36 -38.67
CA ILE A 214 -13.24 -29.87 -39.22
C ILE A 214 -14.28 -28.75 -39.11
N VAL A 215 -14.77 -28.26 -40.25
CA VAL A 215 -15.78 -27.20 -40.30
C VAL A 215 -17.14 -27.85 -40.60
N ARG A 216 -18.18 -27.39 -39.90
CA ARG A 216 -19.62 -27.69 -40.10
C ARG A 216 -19.89 -29.01 -40.82
N GLY A 217 -20.05 -30.10 -40.05
CA GLY A 217 -20.25 -31.45 -40.59
C GLY A 217 -18.97 -32.29 -40.52
N THR A 218 -18.75 -33.18 -41.49
CA THR A 218 -17.59 -34.11 -41.50
C THR A 218 -16.46 -33.67 -42.43
N GLU A 219 -16.53 -32.46 -42.97
CA GLU A 219 -15.59 -31.92 -43.95
C GLU A 219 -14.28 -31.51 -43.27
N TRP A 220 -13.17 -32.07 -43.77
CA TRP A 220 -11.83 -31.77 -43.28
C TRP A 220 -11.23 -30.67 -44.13
N MET A 221 -10.94 -29.53 -43.49
CA MET A 221 -10.31 -28.39 -44.15
C MET A 221 -8.87 -28.25 -43.64
N PRO A 222 -7.84 -28.47 -44.48
CA PRO A 222 -6.53 -27.87 -44.24
C PRO A 222 -6.69 -26.33 -44.23
N ARG A 223 -5.89 -25.59 -43.45
CA ARG A 223 -5.89 -24.12 -43.64
C ARG A 223 -5.30 -23.76 -44.99
#